data_AF-Q16941-F1
#
_entry.id   AF-Q16941-F1
#
_cell.length_a   1.000
_cell.length_b   1.000
_cell.length_c   1.000
_cell.angle_alpha   90.00
_cell.angle_beta   90.00
_cell.angle_gamma   90.00
#
_symmetry.space_group_name_H-M   'P 1'
#
loop_
_entity.id
_entity.type
_entity.pdbx_description
1 polymer ?
#
loop_
_entity_poly.entity_id
_entity_poly.type
_entity_poly.pdbx_seq_one_letter_code
_entity_poly.pdbx_strand_id
1 'polypeptide(L)'
;SVYGVTFIGARQQIENALKDKGKVSDDDMFLASRYLATSTFSSIKEMFSGAREIMTWLSDCATLIAKQGKPVTWVTPMGLPVVQPYRTKGKQTQTVVTALQNVMLVKEENDSLPVNTRKQRTAFPPNYVHSLDSTHMMLTALQCHEAGLTYASVHDS
;
A
#
# COMPACT_ATOMS: atom_id res chain seq x y z
N SER A 1 10.43 2.47 -6.05
CA SER A 1 9.84 1.36 -5.27
C SER A 1 8.66 0.78 -6.04
N VAL A 2 8.57 -0.54 -6.10
CA VAL A 2 7.46 -1.28 -6.75
C VAL A 2 6.15 -1.14 -5.96
N TYR A 3 6.22 -0.77 -4.67
CA TYR A 3 5.07 -0.74 -3.75
C TYR A 3 4.52 0.66 -3.45
N GLY A 4 4.60 1.60 -4.40
CA GLY A 4 3.92 2.90 -4.27
C GLY A 4 4.53 3.89 -3.26
N VAL A 5 5.80 3.71 -2.87
CA VAL A 5 6.50 4.68 -2.00
C VAL A 5 6.60 6.04 -2.70
N THR A 6 6.13 7.10 -2.03
CA THR A 6 6.25 8.48 -2.52
C THR A 6 7.70 8.95 -2.45
N PHE A 7 8.04 9.97 -3.25
CA PHE A 7 9.40 10.55 -3.21
C PHE A 7 9.79 11.01 -1.78
N ILE A 8 8.84 11.60 -1.05
CA ILE A 8 9.05 12.04 0.34
C ILE A 8 9.39 10.85 1.24
N GLY A 9 8.61 9.76 1.16
CA GLY A 9 8.84 8.56 1.96
C GLY A 9 10.18 7.90 1.65
N ALA A 10 10.53 7.79 0.36
CA ALA A 10 11.80 7.21 -0.07
C ALA A 10 13.01 8.05 0.36
N ARG A 11 12.92 9.39 0.25
CA ARG A 11 13.97 10.29 0.76
C ARG A 11 14.19 10.08 2.25
N GLN A 12 13.11 9.96 3.03
CA GLN A 12 13.21 9.74 4.47
C GLN A 12 13.85 8.38 4.81
N GLN A 13 13.49 7.31 4.08
CA GLN A 13 14.12 6.00 4.25
C GLN A 13 15.63 6.05 3.96
N ILE A 14 16.03 6.76 2.90
CA ILE A 14 17.44 6.95 2.55
C ILE A 14 18.15 7.79 3.62
N GLU A 15 17.53 8.86 4.11
CA GLU A 15 18.09 9.69 5.19
C GLU A 15 18.39 8.87 6.45
N ASN A 16 17.44 8.02 6.87
CA ASN A 16 17.64 7.13 8.03
C ASN A 16 18.81 6.16 7.78
N ALA A 17 18.87 5.55 6.59
CA ALA A 17 19.97 4.65 6.23
C ALA A 17 21.35 5.35 6.13
N LEU A 18 21.38 6.64 5.79
CA LEU A 18 22.61 7.44 5.79
C LEU A 18 23.06 7.80 7.20
N LYS A 19 22.12 8.15 8.08
CA LYS A 19 22.36 8.42 9.50
C LYS A 19 23.01 7.22 10.19
N ASP A 20 22.47 6.02 9.96
CA ASP A 20 23.02 4.77 10.52
C ASP A 20 24.47 4.50 10.09
N LYS A 21 24.89 5.02 8.93
CA LYS A 21 26.27 4.88 8.45
C LYS A 21 27.23 5.93 9.02
N GLY A 22 26.74 7.06 9.53
CA GLY A 22 27.56 8.11 10.15
C GLY A 22 28.62 8.75 9.23
N LYS A 23 28.45 8.67 7.90
CA LYS A 23 29.45 9.16 6.91
C LYS A 23 29.11 10.51 6.29
N VAL A 24 27.96 11.08 6.63
CA VAL A 24 27.45 12.34 6.08
C VAL A 24 27.20 13.30 7.23
N SER A 25 27.62 14.55 7.08
CA SER A 25 27.36 15.61 8.07
C SER A 25 25.84 15.88 8.18
N ASP A 26 25.40 16.38 9.32
CA ASP A 26 23.99 16.73 9.50
C ASP A 26 23.54 17.86 8.55
N ASP A 27 24.45 18.79 8.24
CA ASP A 27 24.20 19.91 7.32
C ASP A 27 23.96 19.43 5.88
N ASP A 28 24.70 18.41 5.42
CA ASP A 28 24.57 17.85 4.07
C ASP A 28 23.50 16.76 3.96
N MET A 29 22.99 16.26 5.08
CA MET A 29 22.10 15.11 5.17
C MET A 29 20.86 15.25 4.28
N PHE A 30 20.25 16.43 4.26
CA PHE A 30 19.07 16.69 3.44
C PHE A 30 19.39 16.68 1.94
N LEU A 31 20.50 17.31 1.53
CA LEU A 31 20.91 17.37 0.13
C LEU A 31 21.35 16.00 -0.37
N ALA A 32 22.14 15.28 0.41
CA ALA A 32 22.60 13.93 0.10
C ALA A 32 21.43 12.95 -0.06
N SER A 33 20.50 12.92 0.91
CA SER A 33 19.31 12.05 0.84
C SER A 33 18.41 12.39 -0.35
N ARG A 34 18.24 13.67 -0.67
CA ARG A 34 17.46 14.12 -1.85
C ARG A 34 18.13 13.71 -3.17
N TYR A 35 19.44 13.88 -3.28
CA TYR A 35 20.20 13.49 -4.47
C TYR A 35 20.09 11.97 -4.69
N LEU A 36 20.37 11.18 -3.66
CA LEU A 36 20.29 9.73 -3.72
C LEU A 36 18.87 9.23 -4.02
N ALA A 37 17.84 9.83 -3.42
CA ALA A 37 16.46 9.52 -3.76
C ALA A 37 16.20 9.78 -5.26
N THR A 38 16.60 10.94 -5.77
CA THR A 38 16.39 11.31 -7.18
C THR A 38 17.08 10.32 -8.13
N SER A 39 18.36 10.02 -7.90
CA SER A 39 19.12 9.06 -8.71
C SER A 39 18.51 7.66 -8.65
N THR A 40 18.11 7.21 -7.46
CA THR A 40 17.46 5.91 -7.27
C THR A 40 16.14 5.81 -8.05
N PHE A 41 15.29 6.83 -8.00
CA PHE A 41 14.04 6.84 -8.78
C PHE A 41 14.28 6.86 -10.28
N SER A 42 15.31 7.58 -10.75
CA SER A 42 15.70 7.58 -12.17
C SER A 42 16.13 6.19 -12.63
N SER A 43 17.01 5.51 -11.87
CA SER A 43 17.46 4.15 -12.21
C SER A 43 16.33 3.12 -12.15
N ILE A 44 15.47 3.18 -11.12
CA ILE A 44 14.31 2.27 -11.02
C ILE A 44 13.33 2.47 -12.17
N LYS A 45 13.15 3.72 -12.63
CA LYS A 45 12.23 4.03 -13.74
C LYS A 45 12.71 3.38 -15.04
N GLU A 46 14.01 3.33 -15.26
CA GLU A 46 14.61 2.70 -16.45
C GLU A 46 14.52 1.17 -16.40
N MET A 47 14.76 0.57 -15.22
CA MET A 47 14.78 -0.88 -15.05
C MET A 47 13.41 -1.57 -15.12
N PHE A 48 12.30 -0.87 -14.83
CA PHE A 48 10.99 -1.50 -14.64
C PHE A 48 9.86 -0.79 -15.41
N SER A 49 10.04 -0.57 -16.72
CA SER A 49 9.03 0.05 -17.59
C SER A 49 7.71 -0.75 -17.62
N GLY A 50 7.77 -2.07 -17.86
CA GLY A 50 6.57 -2.90 -17.97
C GLY A 50 5.76 -2.98 -16.66
N ALA A 51 6.43 -3.16 -15.51
CA ALA A 51 5.74 -3.15 -14.21
C ALA A 51 5.06 -1.80 -13.93
N ARG A 52 5.67 -0.69 -14.36
CA ARG A 52 5.09 0.65 -14.25
C ARG A 52 3.86 0.83 -15.12
N GLU A 53 3.88 0.30 -16.34
CA GLU A 53 2.72 0.33 -17.23
C GLU A 53 1.54 -0.43 -16.62
N ILE A 54 1.77 -1.62 -16.06
CA ILE A 54 0.74 -2.39 -15.35
C ILE A 54 0.20 -1.62 -14.14
N MET A 55 1.06 -1.06 -13.29
CA MET A 55 0.62 -0.28 -12.13
C MET A 55 -0.18 0.97 -12.53
N THR A 56 0.18 1.61 -13.65
CA THR A 56 -0.55 2.76 -14.20
C THR A 56 -1.92 2.31 -14.68
N TRP A 57 -1.98 1.23 -15.46
CA TRP A 57 -3.23 0.64 -15.94
C TRP A 57 -4.17 0.26 -14.79
N LEU A 58 -3.67 -0.42 -13.75
CA LEU A 58 -4.44 -0.73 -12.54
C LEU A 58 -4.98 0.55 -11.88
N SER A 59 -4.14 1.57 -11.72
CA SER A 59 -4.54 2.86 -11.14
C SER A 59 -5.66 3.53 -11.94
N ASP A 60 -5.59 3.47 -13.27
CA ASP A 60 -6.61 4.06 -14.15
C ASP A 60 -7.94 3.30 -14.04
N CYS A 61 -7.90 1.96 -14.05
CA CYS A 61 -9.08 1.13 -13.78
C CYS A 61 -9.72 1.47 -12.43
N ALA A 62 -8.93 1.56 -11.36
CA ALA A 62 -9.42 1.93 -10.03
C ALA A 62 -10.07 3.31 -10.02
N THR A 63 -9.52 4.26 -10.77
CA THR A 63 -10.07 5.61 -10.89
C THR A 63 -11.45 5.59 -11.58
N LEU A 64 -11.59 4.84 -12.68
CA LEU A 64 -12.86 4.73 -13.42
C LEU A 64 -13.94 4.05 -12.59
N ILE A 65 -13.61 2.96 -11.90
CA ILE A 65 -14.54 2.23 -11.02
C ILE A 65 -15.00 3.11 -9.87
N ALA A 66 -14.06 3.75 -9.16
CA ALA A 66 -14.39 4.60 -8.02
C ALA A 66 -15.17 5.86 -8.39
N LYS A 67 -15.00 6.40 -9.61
CA LYS A 67 -15.83 7.51 -10.13
C LYS A 67 -17.31 7.12 -10.31
N GLN A 68 -17.61 5.84 -10.46
CA GLN A 68 -18.99 5.32 -10.48
C GLN A 68 -19.55 5.07 -9.07
N GLY A 69 -18.82 5.46 -8.02
CA GLY A 69 -19.24 5.25 -6.63
C GLY A 69 -19.09 3.81 -6.13
N LYS A 70 -18.39 2.95 -6.87
CA LYS A 70 -18.17 1.54 -6.52
C LYS A 70 -16.74 1.32 -5.99
N PRO A 71 -16.53 0.49 -4.95
CA PRO A 71 -15.20 0.12 -4.53
C PRO A 71 -14.56 -0.84 -5.55
N VAL A 72 -13.24 -0.80 -5.67
CA VAL A 72 -12.52 -1.77 -6.51
C VAL A 72 -12.64 -3.15 -5.86
N THR A 73 -13.04 -4.14 -6.67
CA THR A 73 -13.25 -5.53 -6.26
C THR A 73 -12.64 -6.45 -7.30
N TRP A 74 -11.98 -7.52 -6.87
CA TRP A 74 -11.45 -8.58 -7.73
C TRP A 74 -11.52 -9.93 -7.02
N VAL A 75 -11.20 -11.00 -7.74
CA VAL A 75 -11.13 -12.36 -7.20
C VAL A 75 -9.70 -12.85 -7.39
N THR A 76 -9.08 -13.39 -6.34
CA THR A 76 -7.73 -13.96 -6.44
C THR A 76 -7.74 -15.24 -7.30
N PRO A 77 -6.59 -15.71 -7.81
CA PRO A 77 -6.53 -16.98 -8.55
C PRO A 77 -7.02 -18.21 -7.76
N MET A 78 -7.08 -18.11 -6.42
CA MET A 78 -7.66 -19.15 -5.55
C MET A 78 -9.15 -18.97 -5.26
N GLY A 79 -9.82 -18.03 -5.92
CA GLY A 79 -11.26 -17.80 -5.76
C GLY A 79 -11.65 -16.91 -4.58
N LEU A 80 -10.71 -16.27 -3.89
CA LEU A 80 -11.03 -15.37 -2.77
C LEU A 80 -11.48 -13.99 -3.29
N PRO A 81 -12.70 -13.53 -3.01
CA PRO A 81 -13.12 -12.17 -3.35
C PRO A 81 -12.43 -11.14 -2.44
N VAL A 82 -11.85 -10.11 -3.04
CA VAL A 82 -11.19 -9.00 -2.34
C VAL A 82 -11.86 -7.69 -2.70
N VAL A 83 -12.23 -6.91 -1.69
CA VAL A 83 -12.85 -5.59 -1.83
C VAL A 83 -11.97 -4.54 -1.15
N GLN A 84 -11.68 -3.43 -1.82
CA GLN A 84 -10.97 -2.31 -1.19
C GLN A 84 -11.92 -1.52 -0.26
N PRO A 85 -11.65 -1.45 1.06
CA PRO A 85 -12.54 -0.81 2.03
C PRO A 85 -12.43 0.73 2.04
N TYR A 86 -11.73 1.33 1.07
CA TYR A 86 -11.40 2.75 1.12
C TYR A 86 -12.60 3.63 0.79
N ARG A 87 -13.28 4.08 1.84
CA ARG A 87 -14.37 5.04 1.80
C ARG A 87 -13.96 6.38 2.39
N THR A 88 -14.70 7.42 2.04
CA THR A 88 -14.52 8.76 2.57
C THR A 88 -15.09 8.75 3.98
N LYS A 89 -14.22 8.97 4.98
CA LYS A 89 -14.65 9.03 6.38
C LYS A 89 -15.80 10.01 6.53
N GLY A 90 -16.85 9.59 7.22
CA GLY A 90 -17.93 10.49 7.60
C GLY A 90 -17.36 11.65 8.42
N LYS A 91 -17.72 12.89 8.09
CA LYS A 91 -17.44 14.06 8.94
C LYS A 91 -18.29 14.07 10.22
N GLN A 92 -19.17 13.07 10.40
CA GLN A 92 -20.00 12.97 11.60
C GLN A 92 -19.16 12.47 12.77
N THR A 93 -18.67 13.42 13.56
CA THR A 93 -18.15 13.17 14.89
C THR A 93 -19.32 13.21 15.87
N GLN A 94 -19.51 12.14 16.63
CA GLN A 94 -20.40 12.12 17.78
C GLN A 94 -19.56 12.39 19.03
N THR A 95 -19.82 13.51 19.69
CA THR A 95 -19.21 13.78 20.99
C THR A 95 -20.04 13.08 22.06
N VAL A 96 -19.43 12.12 22.75
CA VAL A 96 -19.98 11.44 23.92
C VAL A 96 -19.44 12.13 25.16
N VAL A 97 -20.32 12.81 25.90
CA VAL A 97 -19.98 13.41 27.19
C VAL A 97 -19.88 12.28 28.22
N THR A 98 -18.73 12.16 28.87
CA THR A 98 -18.52 11.22 29.99
C THR A 98 -18.24 12.00 31.28
N ALA A 99 -18.26 11.31 32.41
CA ALA A 99 -17.96 11.93 33.72
C ALA A 99 -16.52 12.50 33.81
N LEU A 100 -15.59 12.03 32.97
CA LEU A 100 -14.18 12.46 32.98
C LEU A 100 -13.86 13.46 31.87
N GLN A 101 -14.43 13.29 30.68
CA GLN A 101 -14.16 14.13 29.52
C GLN A 101 -15.18 13.93 28.40
N ASN A 102 -15.14 14.82 27.42
CA ASN A 102 -15.89 14.69 26.18
C ASN A 102 -15.07 13.88 25.16
N VAL A 103 -15.56 12.70 24.77
CA VAL A 103 -14.92 11.82 23.80
C VAL A 103 -15.54 12.06 22.42
N MET A 104 -14.75 12.51 21.44
CA MET A 104 -15.21 12.57 20.05
C MET A 104 -15.03 11.21 19.38
N LEU A 105 -16.13 10.53 19.09
CA LEU A 105 -16.17 9.33 18.29
C LEU A 105 -16.42 9.71 16.83
N VAL A 106 -15.60 9.19 15.91
CA VAL A 106 -15.91 9.28 14.48
C VAL A 106 -16.89 8.15 14.18
N LYS A 107 -18.10 8.49 13.72
CA LYS A 107 -19.14 7.50 13.39
C LYS A 107 -18.60 6.49 12.36
N GLU A 108 -18.93 5.22 12.55
CA GLU A 108 -18.28 4.07 11.91
C GLU A 108 -18.08 4.17 10.38
N GLU A 109 -17.00 3.55 9.91
CA GLU A 109 -16.73 3.29 8.50
C GLU A 109 -17.73 2.24 7.97
N ASN A 110 -18.93 2.69 7.57
CA ASN A 110 -19.96 1.83 6.98
C ASN A 110 -19.87 1.82 5.44
N ASP A 111 -20.37 0.74 4.83
CA ASP A 111 -20.51 0.53 3.39
C ASP A 111 -21.43 1.54 2.67
N SER A 112 -22.23 2.28 3.43
CA SER A 112 -23.02 3.40 2.92
C SER A 112 -22.19 4.64 2.59
N LEU A 113 -20.94 4.74 3.07
CA LEU A 113 -20.10 5.90 2.85
C LEU A 113 -19.59 5.99 1.40
N PRO A 114 -19.47 7.21 0.84
CA PRO A 114 -18.95 7.41 -0.51
C PRO A 114 -17.54 6.84 -0.66
N VAL A 115 -17.25 6.23 -1.80
CA VAL A 115 -15.92 5.67 -2.10
C VAL A 115 -14.86 6.78 -2.16
N ASN A 116 -13.68 6.53 -1.59
CA ASN A 116 -12.55 7.47 -1.67
C ASN A 116 -11.71 7.18 -2.91
N THR A 117 -12.00 7.87 -4.01
CA THR A 117 -11.32 7.68 -5.31
C THR A 117 -9.81 7.75 -5.22
N ARG A 118 -9.25 8.69 -4.44
CA ARG A 118 -7.80 8.86 -4.31
C ARG A 118 -7.16 7.63 -3.66
N LYS A 119 -7.72 7.16 -2.55
CA LYS A 119 -7.18 6.00 -1.83
C LYS A 119 -7.32 4.71 -2.63
N GLN A 120 -8.48 4.49 -3.27
CA GLN A 120 -8.72 3.34 -4.15
C GLN A 120 -7.63 3.27 -5.24
N ARG A 121 -7.42 4.40 -5.95
CA ARG A 121 -6.38 4.52 -6.99
C ARG A 121 -4.99 4.15 -6.49
N THR A 122 -4.54 4.78 -5.40
CA THR A 122 -3.16 4.64 -4.93
C THR A 122 -2.89 3.28 -4.29
N ALA A 123 -3.92 2.64 -3.73
CA ALA A 123 -3.78 1.38 -3.00
C ALA A 123 -4.06 0.14 -3.86
N PHE A 124 -4.71 0.29 -5.03
CA PHE A 124 -5.05 -0.87 -5.85
C PHE A 124 -3.83 -1.63 -6.39
N PRO A 125 -2.82 -0.98 -7.01
CA PRO A 125 -1.64 -1.70 -7.46
C PRO A 125 -0.93 -2.53 -6.36
N PRO A 126 -0.59 -1.96 -5.18
CA PRO A 126 0.07 -2.75 -4.14
C PRO A 126 -0.84 -3.85 -3.56
N ASN A 127 -2.13 -3.59 -3.35
CA ASN A 127 -3.05 -4.61 -2.82
C ASN A 127 -3.23 -5.77 -3.81
N TYR A 128 -3.24 -5.49 -5.11
CA TYR A 128 -3.32 -6.53 -6.14
C TYR A 128 -2.08 -7.44 -6.09
N VAL A 129 -0.87 -6.86 -6.04
CA VAL A 129 0.38 -7.62 -5.90
C VAL A 129 0.39 -8.45 -4.63
N HIS A 130 0.06 -7.86 -3.47
CA HIS A 130 -0.01 -8.61 -2.20
C HIS A 130 -1.02 -9.77 -2.25
N SER A 131 -2.11 -9.64 -3.01
CA SER A 131 -3.06 -10.73 -3.19
C SER A 131 -2.50 -11.88 -4.02
N LEU A 132 -1.61 -11.59 -4.98
CA LEU A 132 -0.86 -12.60 -5.73
C LEU A 132 0.21 -13.26 -4.86
N ASP A 133 0.94 -12.49 -4.05
CA ASP A 133 1.94 -13.03 -3.12
C ASP A 133 1.28 -13.98 -2.11
N SER A 134 0.13 -13.59 -1.54
CA SER A 134 -0.65 -14.42 -0.63
C SER A 134 -1.16 -15.70 -1.30
N THR A 135 -1.60 -15.58 -2.57
CA THR A 135 -2.01 -16.74 -3.38
C THR A 135 -0.85 -17.69 -3.59
N HIS A 136 0.33 -17.18 -3.97
CA HIS A 136 1.52 -17.97 -4.18
C HIS A 136 1.99 -18.67 -2.90
N MET A 137 2.01 -17.96 -1.78
CA MET A 137 2.34 -18.51 -0.46
C MET A 137 1.40 -19.66 -0.09
N MET A 138 0.09 -19.49 -0.29
CA MET A 138 -0.89 -20.51 0.04
C MET A 138 -0.80 -21.74 -0.87
N LEU A 139 -0.57 -21.55 -2.17
CA LEU A 139 -0.33 -22.66 -3.11
C LEU A 139 0.95 -23.43 -2.75
N THR A 140 2.01 -22.72 -2.35
CA THR A 140 3.25 -23.35 -1.87
C THR A 140 3.00 -24.19 -0.62
N ALA A 141 2.26 -23.64 0.35
CA ALA A 141 1.91 -24.36 1.58
C ALA A 141 1.13 -25.65 1.30
N LEU A 142 0.18 -25.62 0.35
CA LEU A 142 -0.56 -26.80 -0.09
C LEU A 142 0.38 -27.85 -0.69
N GLN A 143 1.29 -27.44 -1.58
CA GLN A 143 2.23 -28.38 -2.21
C GLN A 143 3.22 -28.99 -1.20
N CYS A 144 3.69 -28.20 -0.22
CA CYS A 144 4.52 -28.68 0.87
C CYS A 144 3.78 -29.71 1.72
N HIS A 145 2.51 -29.46 2.04
CA HIS A 145 1.67 -30.39 2.79
C HIS A 145 1.51 -31.73 2.05
N GLU A 146 1.23 -31.70 0.75
CA GLU A 146 1.16 -32.91 -0.09
C GLU A 146 2.48 -33.69 -0.14
N ALA A 147 3.62 -32.99 -0.09
CA ALA A 147 4.94 -33.60 -0.03
C ALA A 147 5.35 -34.09 1.37
N GLY A 148 4.49 -33.94 2.39
CA GLY A 148 4.78 -34.32 3.78
C GLY A 148 5.77 -33.37 4.48
N LEU A 149 5.92 -32.14 3.98
CA LEU A 149 6.80 -31.11 4.54
C LEU A 149 6.02 -30.19 5.48
N THR A 150 6.59 -29.89 6.65
CA THR A 150 6.08 -28.84 7.53
C THR A 150 6.44 -27.48 6.95
N TYR A 151 5.44 -26.67 6.62
CA TYR A 151 5.62 -25.33 6.07
C TYR A 151 5.14 -24.26 7.05
N ALA A 152 5.93 -23.20 7.19
CA ALA A 152 5.57 -21.97 7.87
C ALA A 152 6.16 -20.80 7.08
N SER A 153 5.42 -19.71 6.98
CA SER A 153 5.86 -18.51 6.27
C SER A 153 5.50 -17.23 7.03
N VAL A 154 6.31 -16.20 6.82
CA VAL A 154 6.02 -14.82 7.23
C VAL A 154 5.99 -13.98 5.97
N HIS A 155 4.82 -13.94 5.32
CA HIS A 155 4.61 -13.31 4.01
C HIS A 155 5.56 -13.86 2.93
N ASP A 156 6.64 -13.15 2.61
CA ASP A 156 7.65 -13.50 1.60
C ASP A 156 8.88 -14.21 2.17
N SER A 157 8.89 -14.50 3.48
CA SER A 157 9.94 -15.26 4.18
C SER A 157 9.51 -16.68 4.56
#